data_AF-A0A3G8WGX8-F1
#
_entry.id   AF-A0A3G8WGX8-F1
#
_cell.length_a   1.000
_cell.length_b   1.000
_cell.length_c   1.000
_cell.angle_alpha   90.00
_cell.angle_beta   90.00
_cell.angle_gamma   90.00
#
_symmetry.space_group_name_H-M   'P 1'
#
loop_
_entity.id
_entity.type
_entity.pdbx_description
1 polymer ?
#
loop_
_entity_poly.entity_id
_entity_poly.type
_entity_poly.pdbx_seq_one_letter_code
_entity_poly.pdbx_strand_id
1 'polypeptide(L)' 'MESITVYPKNEKQKSLLKSLLEELKVRFVIAENEEDALLSEEEFYAKIDKSAKSAEAGKTKILPKDKQKEFLGL' A
#
# COMPACT_ATOMS: atom_id res chain seq x y z
N MET A 1 -20.60 9.85 -13.09
CA MET A 1 -19.88 9.16 -14.18
C MET A 1 -19.43 7.83 -13.65
N GLU A 2 -19.68 6.77 -14.41
CA GLU A 2 -19.28 5.41 -14.02
C GLU A 2 -17.83 5.17 -14.43
N SER A 3 -17.02 4.66 -13.50
CA SER A 3 -15.64 4.26 -13.75
C SER A 3 -15.57 2.74 -13.86
N ILE A 4 -14.80 2.24 -14.82
CA ILE A 4 -14.58 0.80 -15.01
C ILE A 4 -13.15 0.48 -14.61
N THR A 5 -12.98 -0.53 -13.76
CA THR A 5 -11.67 -1.10 -13.43
C THR A 5 -11.47 -2.38 -14.23
N VAL A 6 -10.36 -2.45 -14.97
CA VAL A 6 -10.02 -3.61 -15.80
C VAL A 6 -8.73 -4.22 -15.26
N TYR A 7 -8.72 -5.54 -15.05
CA TYR A 7 -7.56 -6.31 -14.58
C TYR A 7 -7.03 -7.18 -15.74
N PRO A 8 -5.95 -6.76 -16.43
CA PRO A 8 -5.34 -7.57 -17.49
C PRO A 8 -4.78 -8.88 -16.90
N LYS A 9 -4.93 -10.00 -17.61
CA LYS A 9 -4.43 -11.31 -17.15
C LYS A 9 -2.93 -11.52 -17.42
N ASN A 10 -2.32 -10.66 -18.25
CA ASN A 10 -0.91 -10.74 -18.63
C ASN A 10 -0.40 -9.41 -19.23
N GLU A 11 0.91 -9.30 -19.36
CA GLU A 11 1.60 -8.12 -19.89
C GLU A 11 1.19 -7.75 -21.33
N LYS A 12 0.89 -8.75 -22.18
CA LYS A 12 0.43 -8.48 -23.56
C LYS A 12 -0.92 -7.76 -23.56
N GLN A 13 -1.85 -8.17 -22.69
CA GLN A 13 -3.15 -7.52 -22.54
C GLN A 13 -3.01 -6.11 -21.95
N LYS A 14 -2.14 -5.93 -20.94
CA LYS A 14 -1.85 -4.62 -20.35
C LYS A 14 -1.32 -3.64 -21.39
N SER A 15 -0.33 -4.06 -22.18
CA SER A 15 0.27 -3.27 -23.25
C SER A 15 -0.75 -2.89 -24.33
N LEU A 16 -1.57 -3.85 -24.79
CA LEU A 16 -2.62 -3.60 -25.77
C LEU A 16 -3.65 -2.57 -25.28
N LEU A 17 -4.14 -2.72 -24.04
CA LEU A 17 -5.13 -1.81 -23.46
C LEU A 17 -4.57 -0.40 -23.29
N LYS A 18 -3.32 -0.27 -22.85
CA LYS A 18 -2.65 1.03 -22.74
C LYS A 18 -2.62 1.75 -24.08
N SER A 19 -2.09 1.12 -25.13
CA SER A 19 -2.00 1.72 -26.46
C SER A 19 -3.36 2.10 -27.03
N LEU A 20 -4.38 1.26 -26.83
CA LEU A 20 -5.74 1.55 -27.29
C LEU A 20 -6.34 2.76 -26.58
N LEU A 21 -6.21 2.84 -25.25
CA LEU A 21 -6.78 3.94 -24.46
C LEU A 21 -6.06 5.27 -24.74
N GLU A 22 -4.75 5.23 -25.00
CA GLU A 22 -3.96 6.39 -25.44
C GLU A 22 -4.45 6.91 -26.81
N GLU A 23 -4.62 6.01 -27.79
CA GLU A 23 -5.09 6.37 -29.14
C GLU A 23 -6.51 6.97 -29.10
N LEU A 24 -7.38 6.42 -28.27
CA LEU A 24 -8.74 6.94 -28.06
C LEU A 24 -8.79 8.22 -27.23
N LYS A 25 -7.65 8.71 -26.71
CA LYS A 25 -7.53 9.88 -25.83
C LYS A 25 -8.45 9.81 -24.61
N VAL A 26 -8.66 8.59 -24.10
CA VAL A 26 -9.44 8.34 -22.88
C VAL A 26 -8.55 8.64 -21.68
N ARG A 27 -9.11 9.26 -20.64
CA ARG A 27 -8.39 9.43 -19.36
C ARG A 27 -8.41 8.10 -18.61
N PHE A 28 -7.25 7.55 -18.33
CA PHE A 28 -7.09 6.33 -17.54
C PHE A 28 -5.91 6.47 -16.55
N VAL A 29 -5.93 5.63 -15.52
CA VAL A 29 -4.84 5.51 -14.54
C VAL A 29 -4.46 4.03 -14.46
N ILE A 30 -3.17 3.74 -14.54
CA ILE A 30 -2.64 2.40 -14.27
C ILE A 30 -2.25 2.42 -12.79
N ALA A 31 -3.03 1.75 -11.95
CA ALA A 31 -2.64 1.55 -10.57
C ALA A 31 -1.56 0.46 -10.51
N GLU A 32 -0.35 0.82 -10.06
CA GLU A 32 0.71 -0.13 -9.74
C GLU A 32 0.43 -0.76 -8.38
N ASN A 33 -0.66 -1.52 -8.30
CA ASN A 33 -1.02 -2.25 -7.07
C ASN A 33 -0.25 -3.57 -7.04
N GLU A 34 1.04 -3.52 -6.74
CA GLU A 34 1.79 -4.70 -6.25
C GLU A 34 3.12 -4.33 -5.56
N GLU A 35 3.64 -3.10 -5.71
CA GLU A 35 4.93 -2.71 -5.09
C GLU A 35 4.83 -1.87 -3.80
N ASP A 36 3.64 -1.46 -3.36
CA ASP A 36 3.49 -0.59 -2.17
C ASP A 36 3.40 -1.35 -0.84
N ALA A 37 3.47 -2.68 -0.86
CA ALA A 37 3.65 -3.45 0.37
C ALA A 37 5.08 -3.24 0.87
N LEU A 38 5.28 -2.29 1.80
CA LEU A 38 6.57 -2.02 2.46
C LEU A 38 7.21 -3.26 3.11
N LEU A 39 6.44 -4.33 3.29
CA LEU A 39 6.85 -5.58 3.93
C LEU A 39 6.23 -6.76 3.16
N SER A 40 6.99 -7.84 3.04
CA SER A 40 6.43 -9.15 2.71
C SER A 40 5.50 -9.65 3.83
N GLU A 41 4.66 -10.64 3.52
CA GLU A 41 3.73 -11.23 4.49
C GLU A 41 4.47 -11.79 5.73
N GLU A 42 5.60 -12.47 5.53
CA GLU A 42 6.42 -12.99 6.63
C GLU A 42 7.00 -11.87 7.51
N GLU A 43 7.52 -10.80 6.89
CA GLU A 43 8.07 -9.64 7.61
C GLU A 43 6.98 -8.89 8.40
N PHE A 44 5.77 -8.83 7.85
CA PHE A 44 4.62 -8.24 8.52
C PHE A 44 4.27 -9.00 9.80
N TYR A 45 4.11 -10.32 9.72
CA TYR A 45 3.82 -11.14 10.91
C TYR A 45 4.96 -11.13 11.93
N ALA A 46 6.22 -11.17 11.48
CA ALA A 46 7.38 -11.05 12.36
C ALA A 46 7.41 -9.72 13.11
N LYS A 47 7.01 -8.62 12.46
CA LYS A 47 6.92 -7.30 13.10
C LYS A 47 5.81 -7.23 14.15
N ILE A 48 4.68 -7.88 13.93
CA ILE A 48 3.59 -7.97 14.91
C ILE A 48 4.07 -8.73 16.15
N ASP A 49 4.64 -9.92 15.98
CA ASP A 49 5.11 -10.75 17.10
C ASP A 49 6.20 -10.04 17.91
N LYS A 50 7.14 -9.39 17.23
CA LYS A 50 8.17 -8.57 17.88
C LYS A 50 7.57 -7.41 18.70
N SER A 51 6.53 -6.78 18.18
CA SER A 51 5.85 -5.68 18.88
C SER A 51 5.09 -6.16 20.11
N ALA A 52 4.39 -7.30 20.00
CA ALA A 52 3.69 -7.93 21.11
C ALA A 52 4.66 -8.31 22.24
N LYS A 53 5.76 -9.01 21.92
CA LYS A 53 6.81 -9.37 22.88
C LYS A 53 7.47 -8.16 23.53
N SER A 54 7.65 -7.08 22.79
CA SER A 54 8.22 -5.84 23.33
C SER A 54 7.27 -5.16 24.32
N ALA A 55 5.95 -5.22 24.08
CA ALA A 55 4.93 -4.72 24.98
C ALA A 55 4.86 -5.55 26.28
N GLU A 56 4.84 -6.88 26.17
CA GLU A 56 4.84 -7.80 27.31
C GLU A 56 6.10 -7.64 28.18
N ALA A 57 7.26 -7.45 27.56
CA ALA A 57 8.52 -7.22 28.26
C ALA A 57 8.68 -5.80 28.84
N GLY A 58 7.67 -4.93 28.72
CA GLY A 58 7.70 -3.55 29.19
C GLY A 58 8.71 -2.66 28.44
N LYS A 59 9.20 -3.09 27.28
CA LYS A 59 10.14 -2.34 26.42
C LYS A 59 9.38 -1.42 25.47
N THR A 60 8.43 -0.66 26.02
CA THR A 60 7.65 0.31 25.27
C THR A 60 8.26 1.70 25.38
N LYS A 61 8.12 2.52 24.34
CA LYS A 61 8.45 3.95 24.42
C LYS A 61 7.23 4.70 24.94
N ILE A 62 7.40 5.38 26.07
CA ILE A 62 6.39 6.33 26.55
C ILE A 62 6.52 7.60 25.71
N LEU A 63 5.45 7.96 25.01
CA LEU A 63 5.41 9.18 24.21
C LEU A 63 4.63 10.27 24.98
N PRO A 64 5.24 11.43 25.27
CA PRO A 64 4.52 12.57 25.88
C PRO A 64 3.39 13.08 24.98
N LYS A 65 2.32 13.64 25.58
CA LYS A 65 1.11 14.08 24.84
C LYS A 65 1.42 15.01 23.65
N ASP A 66 2.37 15.92 23.81
CA ASP A 66 2.72 16.88 22.75
C ASP A 66 3.41 16.21 21.55
N LYS A 67 4.16 15.14 21.82
CA LYS A 67 4.79 14.27 20.81
C LYS A 67 3.82 13.27 20.19
N GLN A 68 2.72 12.94 20.87
CA GLN A 68 1.68 12.05 20.34
C GLN A 68 0.91 12.70 19.19
N LYS A 69 0.60 13.99 19.30
CA LYS A 69 -0.07 14.74 18.22
C LYS A 69 0.78 14.78 16.95
N GLU A 70 2.06 15.13 17.10
CA GLU A 70 3.05 15.12 16.01
C GLU A 70 3.19 13.72 15.37
N PHE A 71 3.28 12.68 16.19
CA PHE A 71 3.41 11.30 15.72
C PHE A 71 2.16 10.79 14.97
N LEU A 72 0.97 11.23 15.36
CA LEU A 72 -0.30 10.83 14.74
C LEU A 72 -0.72 11.76 13.59
N GLY A 73 0.02 12.84 13.33
CA GLY A 73 -0.32 13.83 12.30
C GLY A 73 -1.60 14.62 12.58
N LEU A 74 -1.90 14.84 13.87
CA LEU A 74 -3.11 15.51 14.37
C LEU A 74 -2.85 16.94 14.87
#